data_AF-A0A7Y5LSP0-F1
#
_entry.id   AF-A0A7Y5LSP0-F1
#
_cell.length_a   1.000
_cell.length_b   1.000
_cell.length_c   1.000
_cell.angle_alpha   90.00
_cell.angle_beta   90.00
_cell.angle_gamma   90.00
#
_symmetry.space_group_name_H-M   'P 1'
#
loop_
_entity.id
_entity.type
_entity.pdbx_description
1 polymer ?
#
loop_
_entity_poly.entity_id
_entity_poly.type
_entity_poly.pdbx_seq_one_letter_code
_entity_poly.pdbx_strand_id
1 'polypeptide(L)'
;MKNCFKTILLFLSFVLTYALQIKAQEPDSASPLKPLVEAERSFAKMAAAEGVRNAFVHNLADKALMFRNGPINGKELWEKRKPAPFLLKWEPEFADIAASGDFGFTTGPWEIQEYRPLTESGGYGYFTSVWKKQTDGTWKVVLDIGTSNPKPATYTYALQYPPGADKVRSFTPVAKLDAVRDELIQRDAALGRSTAASFSAPSFFEALSSDARLQRNEYLPTTHRDTIAARLRGITAWESQPIGGDVAASGDLGYTYGTYTIRRGEASEKGHYVRFWKRNEKNQWKITLDLTDPSPEVKK
;
A
#
# COMPACT_ATOMS: atom_id res chain seq x y z
N MET A 1 -73.61 -5.67 -33.79
CA MET A 1 -73.31 -4.41 -33.06
C MET A 1 -71.84 -4.43 -32.67
N LYS A 2 -71.20 -3.26 -32.76
CA LYS A 2 -69.76 -2.99 -32.73
C LYS A 2 -69.11 -3.38 -31.38
N ASN A 3 -67.82 -3.77 -31.42
CA ASN A 3 -66.70 -3.26 -30.58
C ASN A 3 -65.48 -4.21 -30.71
N CYS A 4 -64.34 -3.84 -31.31
CA CYS A 4 -63.28 -2.87 -30.93
C CYS A 4 -62.17 -3.46 -30.02
N PHE A 5 -60.91 -3.38 -30.53
CA PHE A 5 -59.64 -3.22 -29.78
C PHE A 5 -59.12 -4.43 -28.96
N LYS A 6 -57.83 -4.82 -28.90
CA LYS A 6 -56.53 -4.18 -29.16
C LYS A 6 -55.48 -5.24 -29.53
N THR A 7 -54.66 -4.91 -30.53
CA THR A 7 -53.33 -5.48 -30.79
C THR A 7 -52.38 -5.12 -29.64
N ILE A 8 -51.67 -6.08 -29.05
CA ILE A 8 -50.52 -5.83 -28.17
C ILE A 8 -49.31 -6.48 -28.83
N LEU A 9 -48.45 -5.63 -29.40
CA LEU A 9 -47.13 -5.98 -29.90
C LEU A 9 -46.18 -5.94 -28.70
N LEU A 10 -45.69 -7.09 -28.24
CA LEU A 10 -44.62 -7.16 -27.24
C LEU A 10 -43.27 -6.97 -27.95
N PHE A 11 -42.70 -5.76 -27.85
CA PHE A 11 -41.30 -5.52 -28.16
C PHE A 11 -40.44 -6.06 -27.01
N LEU A 12 -39.74 -7.17 -27.25
CA LEU A 12 -38.74 -7.71 -26.33
C LEU A 12 -37.47 -6.86 -26.47
N SER A 13 -37.28 -5.89 -25.58
CA SER A 13 -36.04 -5.13 -25.46
C SER A 13 -34.96 -5.99 -24.82
N PHE A 14 -34.03 -6.48 -25.64
CA PHE A 14 -32.82 -7.18 -25.20
C PHE A 14 -31.84 -6.14 -24.62
N VAL A 15 -31.95 -5.85 -23.32
CA VAL A 15 -30.96 -5.04 -22.61
C VAL A 15 -29.72 -5.91 -22.37
N LEU A 16 -28.78 -5.84 -23.31
CA LEU A 16 -27.47 -6.48 -23.20
C LEU A 16 -26.66 -5.72 -22.13
N THR A 17 -26.71 -6.20 -20.90
CA THR A 17 -25.86 -5.73 -19.81
C THR A 17 -24.43 -6.22 -20.06
N TYR A 18 -23.59 -5.35 -20.64
CA TYR A 18 -22.14 -5.55 -20.62
C TYR A 18 -21.65 -5.41 -19.17
N ALA A 19 -21.59 -6.54 -18.46
CA ALA A 19 -20.76 -6.64 -17.27
C ALA A 19 -19.30 -6.58 -17.73
N LEU A 20 -18.65 -5.42 -17.54
CA LEU A 20 -17.20 -5.29 -17.59
C LEU A 20 -16.62 -6.21 -16.50
N GLN A 21 -16.36 -7.47 -16.84
CA GLN A 21 -15.48 -8.31 -16.05
C GLN A 21 -14.09 -7.71 -16.16
N ILE A 22 -13.66 -7.00 -15.12
CA ILE A 22 -12.25 -6.64 -14.92
C ILE A 22 -11.52 -7.96 -14.75
N LYS A 23 -10.99 -8.51 -15.84
CA LYS A 23 -10.05 -9.63 -15.74
C LYS A 23 -8.80 -9.10 -15.05
N ALA A 24 -8.34 -9.83 -14.03
CA ALA A 24 -6.99 -9.70 -13.51
C ALA A 24 -6.03 -9.77 -14.70
N GLN A 25 -5.31 -8.69 -14.98
CA GLN A 25 -4.38 -8.63 -16.10
C GLN A 25 -2.98 -8.56 -15.51
N GLU A 26 -2.22 -9.64 -15.67
CA GLU A 26 -0.78 -9.62 -15.46
C GLU A 26 -0.18 -8.50 -16.32
N PRO A 27 0.76 -7.69 -15.80
CA PRO A 27 1.39 -6.65 -16.59
C PRO A 27 2.08 -7.27 -17.81
N ASP A 28 1.80 -6.72 -18.99
CA ASP A 28 2.42 -7.17 -20.24
C ASP A 28 3.95 -7.04 -20.17
N SER A 29 4.68 -7.77 -21.01
CA SER A 29 6.16 -7.75 -21.00
C SER A 29 6.80 -6.37 -21.23
N ALA A 30 6.08 -5.44 -21.85
CA ALA A 30 6.54 -4.06 -22.06
C ALA A 30 6.22 -3.13 -20.87
N SER A 31 5.51 -3.63 -19.86
CA SER A 31 5.06 -2.83 -18.72
C SER A 31 6.21 -2.56 -17.73
N PRO A 32 6.38 -1.31 -17.24
CA PRO A 32 7.32 -1.04 -16.18
C PRO A 32 6.92 -1.69 -14.83
N LEU A 33 5.64 -2.05 -14.64
CA LEU A 33 5.18 -2.77 -13.44
C LEU A 33 5.71 -4.21 -13.38
N LYS A 34 5.89 -4.85 -14.52
CA LYS A 34 6.28 -6.27 -14.59
C LYS A 34 7.54 -6.58 -13.78
N PRO A 35 8.69 -5.92 -14.00
CA PRO A 35 9.91 -6.23 -13.25
C PRO A 35 9.80 -5.92 -11.75
N LEU A 36 8.95 -4.96 -11.34
CA LEU A 36 8.66 -4.68 -9.92
C LEU A 36 7.89 -5.84 -9.28
N VAL A 37 6.82 -6.30 -9.93
CA VAL A 37 5.98 -7.41 -9.45
C VAL A 37 6.77 -8.73 -9.45
N GLU A 38 7.60 -8.96 -10.47
CA GLU A 38 8.49 -10.12 -10.52
C GLU A 38 9.55 -10.09 -9.41
N ALA A 39 10.07 -8.91 -9.03
CA ALA A 39 10.97 -8.77 -7.90
C ALA A 39 10.29 -9.18 -6.58
N GLU A 40 9.06 -8.71 -6.35
CA GLU A 40 8.26 -9.10 -5.16
C GLU A 40 7.98 -10.60 -5.12
N ARG A 41 7.52 -11.19 -6.23
CA ARG A 41 7.26 -12.62 -6.31
C ARG A 41 8.53 -13.46 -6.14
N SER A 42 9.65 -12.99 -6.67
CA SER A 42 10.96 -13.63 -6.49
C SER A 42 11.40 -13.59 -5.03
N PHE A 43 11.15 -12.46 -4.35
CA PHE A 43 11.40 -12.32 -2.93
C PHE A 43 10.54 -13.30 -2.10
N ALA A 44 9.24 -13.36 -2.35
CA ALA A 44 8.33 -14.33 -1.72
C ALA A 44 8.78 -15.79 -1.95
N LYS A 45 9.12 -16.13 -3.19
CA LYS A 45 9.61 -17.46 -3.57
C LYS A 45 10.91 -17.81 -2.85
N MET A 46 11.84 -16.87 -2.75
CA MET A 46 13.11 -17.05 -2.04
C MET A 46 12.86 -17.30 -0.55
N ALA A 47 11.91 -16.60 0.07
CA ALA A 47 11.57 -16.82 1.48
C ALA A 47 11.01 -18.21 1.73
N ALA A 48 10.20 -18.73 0.80
CA ALA A 48 9.68 -20.09 0.87
C ALA A 48 10.74 -21.17 0.61
N ALA A 49 11.68 -20.93 -0.30
CA ALA A 49 12.67 -21.92 -0.73
C ALA A 49 13.95 -21.93 0.12
N GLU A 50 14.43 -20.76 0.52
CA GLU A 50 15.73 -20.56 1.17
C GLU A 50 15.61 -20.02 2.61
N GLY A 51 14.38 -19.78 3.06
CA GLY A 51 14.06 -19.28 4.39
C GLY A 51 14.01 -17.75 4.47
N VAL A 52 13.13 -17.26 5.34
CA VAL A 52 12.80 -15.83 5.47
C VAL A 52 14.03 -14.98 5.75
N ARG A 53 14.95 -15.42 6.61
CA ARG A 53 16.18 -14.67 6.90
C ARG A 53 16.99 -14.39 5.63
N ASN A 54 17.26 -15.42 4.83
CA ASN A 54 18.12 -15.29 3.66
C ASN A 54 17.44 -14.41 2.60
N ALA A 55 16.14 -14.58 2.40
CA ALA A 55 15.36 -13.77 1.49
C ALA A 55 15.38 -12.28 1.84
N PHE A 56 15.17 -11.93 3.12
CA PHE A 56 15.21 -10.53 3.55
C PHE A 56 16.62 -9.94 3.47
N VAL A 57 17.66 -10.66 3.90
CA VAL A 57 19.06 -10.19 3.76
C VAL A 57 19.42 -9.96 2.29
N HIS A 58 18.92 -10.79 1.38
CA HIS A 58 19.16 -10.65 -0.06
C HIS A 58 18.41 -9.46 -0.67
N ASN A 59 17.12 -9.29 -0.36
CA ASN A 59 16.25 -8.36 -1.08
C ASN A 59 16.20 -6.94 -0.47
N LEU A 60 16.57 -6.79 0.80
CA LEU A 60 16.64 -5.46 1.43
C LEU A 60 17.86 -4.67 0.94
N ALA A 61 17.65 -3.37 0.72
CA ALA A 61 18.73 -2.40 0.59
C ALA A 61 19.49 -2.24 1.92
N ASP A 62 20.73 -1.76 1.87
CA ASP A 62 21.59 -1.65 3.06
C ASP A 62 21.01 -0.76 4.18
N LYS A 63 20.19 0.23 3.80
CA LYS A 63 19.51 1.14 4.72
C LYS A 63 17.99 0.95 4.71
N ALA A 64 17.52 -0.24 4.31
CA ALA A 64 16.10 -0.50 4.26
C ALA A 64 15.45 -0.29 5.63
N LEU A 65 14.30 0.38 5.65
CA LEU A 65 13.56 0.64 6.88
C LEU A 65 12.58 -0.48 7.18
N MET A 66 12.55 -0.94 8.42
CA MET A 66 11.46 -1.75 8.98
C MET A 66 10.95 -1.12 10.26
N PHE A 67 9.73 -1.49 10.68
CA PHE A 67 9.07 -0.88 11.83
C PHE A 67 8.92 -1.87 12.99
N ARG A 68 9.58 -1.58 14.12
CA ARG A 68 9.50 -2.35 15.38
C ARG A 68 9.56 -1.38 16.55
N ASN A 69 8.42 -0.77 16.88
CA ASN A 69 8.35 0.40 17.78
C ASN A 69 9.16 1.61 17.27
N GLY A 70 9.28 1.72 15.95
CA GLY A 70 10.07 2.75 15.28
C GLY A 70 10.78 2.24 14.04
N PRO A 71 11.19 3.17 13.14
CA PRO A 71 12.01 2.83 12.00
C PRO A 71 13.39 2.33 12.47
N ILE A 72 13.79 1.16 11.98
CA ILE A 72 15.09 0.52 12.23
C ILE A 72 15.71 0.03 10.92
N ASN A 73 17.01 -0.21 10.90
CA ASN A 73 17.67 -0.85 9.77
C ASN A 73 17.23 -2.33 9.66
N GLY A 74 16.43 -2.63 8.64
CA GLY A 74 15.89 -3.96 8.39
C GLY A 74 16.96 -4.98 8.00
N LYS A 75 17.96 -4.61 7.20
CA LYS A 75 18.99 -5.55 6.75
C LYS A 75 19.86 -5.99 7.93
N GLU A 76 20.32 -5.04 8.74
CA GLU A 76 21.06 -5.34 9.97
C GLU A 76 20.24 -6.17 10.96
N LEU A 77 18.92 -5.91 11.06
CA LEU A 77 18.02 -6.72 11.89
C LEU A 77 18.02 -8.19 11.45
N TRP A 78 17.88 -8.44 10.14
CA TRP A 78 17.80 -9.80 9.61
C TRP A 78 19.14 -10.54 9.60
N GLU A 79 20.26 -9.83 9.38
CA GLU A 79 21.59 -10.42 9.48
C GLU A 79 21.86 -10.98 10.89
N LYS A 80 21.41 -10.30 11.94
CA LYS A 80 21.57 -10.71 13.34
C LYS A 80 20.62 -11.84 13.76
N ARG A 81 19.53 -12.09 13.03
CA ARG A 81 18.57 -13.15 13.35
C ARG A 81 19.15 -14.53 13.04
N LYS A 82 18.81 -15.52 13.87
CA LYS A 82 19.01 -16.93 13.51
C LYS A 82 17.90 -17.36 12.54
N PRO A 83 18.18 -18.28 11.60
CA PRO A 83 17.13 -18.95 10.84
C PRO A 83 16.08 -19.54 11.79
N ALA A 84 14.80 -19.47 11.42
CA ALA A 84 13.69 -19.96 12.21
C ALA A 84 12.78 -20.84 11.34
N PRO A 85 12.20 -21.92 11.90
CA PRO A 85 11.45 -22.92 11.13
C PRO A 85 9.99 -22.50 10.90
N PHE A 86 9.78 -21.32 10.33
CA PHE A 86 8.46 -20.84 9.90
C PHE A 86 8.46 -20.50 8.41
N LEU A 87 7.28 -20.60 7.82
CA LEU A 87 7.01 -20.14 6.46
C LEU A 87 6.29 -18.80 6.53
N LEU A 88 6.78 -17.85 5.75
CA LEU A 88 6.07 -16.61 5.46
C LEU A 88 5.72 -16.65 3.97
N LYS A 89 4.45 -16.56 3.65
CA LYS A 89 3.92 -16.58 2.28
C LYS A 89 3.22 -15.26 2.03
N TRP A 90 3.44 -14.69 0.85
CA TRP A 90 2.73 -13.49 0.42
C TRP A 90 2.68 -13.44 -1.11
N GLU A 91 1.73 -12.66 -1.63
CA GLU A 91 1.54 -12.41 -3.06
C GLU A 91 1.08 -10.96 -3.24
N PRO A 92 1.70 -10.17 -4.13
CA PRO A 92 1.22 -8.82 -4.41
C PRO A 92 -0.18 -8.85 -5.04
N GLU A 93 -1.13 -8.13 -4.43
CA GLU A 93 -2.45 -7.89 -5.01
C GLU A 93 -2.57 -6.49 -5.60
N PHE A 94 -1.68 -5.57 -5.21
CA PHE A 94 -1.66 -4.22 -5.72
C PHE A 94 -0.24 -3.73 -5.91
N ALA A 95 0.00 -2.99 -6.99
CA ALA A 95 1.27 -2.30 -7.24
C ALA A 95 1.06 -0.93 -7.86
N ASP A 96 1.98 -0.01 -7.61
CA ASP A 96 2.12 1.23 -8.37
C ASP A 96 3.60 1.53 -8.59
N ILE A 97 3.91 2.22 -9.68
CA ILE A 97 5.28 2.54 -10.08
C ILE A 97 5.35 3.99 -10.55
N ALA A 98 6.49 4.62 -10.33
CA ALA A 98 6.78 5.97 -10.81
C ALA A 98 6.94 5.99 -12.33
N ALA A 99 6.77 7.16 -12.95
CA ALA A 99 7.02 7.31 -14.38
C ALA A 99 8.46 6.95 -14.78
N SER A 100 9.42 7.11 -13.86
CA SER A 100 10.82 6.71 -14.05
C SER A 100 11.06 5.20 -14.11
N GLY A 101 10.10 4.37 -13.67
CA GLY A 101 10.21 2.90 -13.72
C GLY A 101 11.30 2.30 -12.81
N ASP A 102 11.83 3.09 -11.87
CA ASP A 102 12.91 2.73 -10.93
C ASP A 102 12.48 2.78 -9.46
N PHE A 103 11.23 3.16 -9.19
CA PHE A 103 10.70 3.33 -7.84
C PHE A 103 9.22 2.97 -7.84
N GLY A 104 8.77 2.19 -6.87
CA GLY A 104 7.38 1.78 -6.77
C GLY A 104 7.09 1.06 -5.46
N PHE A 105 5.87 0.57 -5.32
CA PHE A 105 5.51 -0.26 -4.18
C PHE A 105 4.53 -1.36 -4.55
N THR A 106 4.51 -2.36 -3.69
CA THR A 106 3.67 -3.54 -3.75
C THR A 106 2.99 -3.71 -2.40
N THR A 107 1.76 -4.22 -2.41
CA THR A 107 1.06 -4.62 -1.20
C THR A 107 0.16 -5.82 -1.49
N GLY A 108 -0.09 -6.64 -0.48
CA GLY A 108 -0.91 -7.82 -0.61
C GLY A 108 -0.99 -8.63 0.67
N PRO A 109 -1.79 -9.69 0.68
CA PRO A 109 -1.93 -10.53 1.87
C PRO A 109 -0.65 -11.28 2.16
N TRP A 110 -0.30 -11.39 3.44
CA TRP A 110 0.69 -12.34 3.94
C TRP A 110 0.05 -13.33 4.92
N GLU A 111 0.68 -14.50 5.03
CA GLU A 111 0.34 -15.55 5.96
C GLU A 111 1.62 -16.10 6.57
N ILE A 112 1.62 -16.29 7.89
CA ILE A 112 2.69 -16.98 8.61
C ILE A 112 2.19 -18.30 9.16
N GLN A 113 2.99 -19.36 9.03
CA GLN A 113 2.71 -20.66 9.61
C GLN A 113 4.02 -21.35 10.01
N GLU A 114 3.94 -22.38 10.85
CA GLU A 114 5.10 -23.23 11.07
C GLU A 114 5.50 -23.97 9.79
N TYR A 115 6.78 -24.34 9.69
CA TYR A 115 7.26 -25.17 8.57
C TYR A 115 6.73 -26.61 8.62
N ARG A 116 6.29 -27.07 9.80
CA ARG A 116 5.75 -28.42 9.99
C ARG A 116 4.53 -28.63 9.07
N PRO A 117 4.42 -29.78 8.38
CA PRO A 117 3.23 -30.08 7.59
C PRO A 117 1.96 -30.05 8.43
N LEU A 118 0.84 -29.68 7.80
CA LEU A 118 -0.51 -29.69 8.40
C LEU A 118 -0.70 -28.78 9.62
N THR A 119 0.18 -27.80 9.84
CA THR A 119 -0.05 -26.76 10.85
C THR A 119 -0.93 -25.65 10.31
N GLU A 120 -1.86 -25.18 11.13
CA GLU A 120 -2.64 -23.99 10.84
C GLU A 120 -1.76 -22.73 10.80
N SER A 121 -2.23 -21.71 10.10
CA SER A 121 -1.57 -20.42 10.03
C SER A 121 -1.59 -19.72 11.40
N GLY A 122 -0.43 -19.25 11.84
CA GLY A 122 -0.26 -18.52 13.08
C GLY A 122 -0.61 -17.03 12.97
N GLY A 123 -0.89 -16.52 11.78
CA GLY A 123 -1.29 -15.12 11.58
C GLY A 123 -1.46 -14.74 10.12
N TYR A 124 -2.19 -13.65 9.92
CA TYR A 124 -2.50 -13.08 8.61
C TYR A 124 -2.36 -11.56 8.68
N GLY A 125 -2.18 -10.96 7.50
CA GLY A 125 -2.10 -9.53 7.40
C GLY A 125 -1.89 -9.06 5.99
N TYR A 126 -1.50 -7.79 5.87
CA TYR A 126 -1.11 -7.18 4.61
C TYR A 126 0.30 -6.61 4.69
N PHE A 127 1.12 -6.89 3.71
CA PHE A 127 2.49 -6.36 3.60
C PHE A 127 2.46 -5.11 2.72
N THR A 128 3.45 -4.26 2.87
CA THR A 128 3.70 -3.14 1.97
C THR A 128 5.21 -2.95 1.86
N SER A 129 5.74 -3.10 0.66
CA SER A 129 7.17 -2.98 0.38
C SER A 129 7.41 -1.85 -0.63
N VAL A 130 8.27 -0.90 -0.28
CA VAL A 130 8.79 0.12 -1.22
C VAL A 130 10.01 -0.45 -1.91
N TRP A 131 10.03 -0.38 -3.23
CA TRP A 131 11.12 -0.88 -4.06
C TRP A 131 11.84 0.27 -4.78
N LYS A 132 13.16 0.16 -4.84
CA LYS A 132 14.02 1.06 -5.63
C LYS A 132 14.99 0.23 -6.46
N LYS A 133 15.07 0.54 -7.74
CA LYS A 133 16.06 -0.05 -8.65
C LYS A 133 17.41 0.60 -8.39
N GLN A 134 18.42 -0.23 -8.20
CA GLN A 134 19.80 0.17 -7.99
C GLN A 134 20.46 0.52 -9.33
N THR A 135 21.66 1.10 -9.27
CA THR A 135 22.42 1.50 -10.48
C THR A 135 22.82 0.31 -11.36
N ASP A 136 22.93 -0.89 -10.79
CA ASP A 136 23.18 -2.14 -11.52
C ASP A 136 21.91 -2.78 -12.12
N GLY A 137 20.75 -2.12 -11.96
CA GLY A 137 19.45 -2.59 -12.45
C GLY A 137 18.73 -3.54 -11.51
N THR A 138 19.33 -3.95 -10.39
CA THR A 138 18.67 -4.83 -9.41
C THR A 138 17.62 -4.07 -8.61
N TRP A 139 16.49 -4.72 -8.29
CA TRP A 139 15.49 -4.16 -7.38
C TRP A 139 15.85 -4.49 -5.93
N LYS A 140 15.75 -3.49 -5.05
CA LYS A 140 15.87 -3.68 -3.59
C LYS A 140 14.72 -3.03 -2.87
N VAL A 141 14.29 -3.66 -1.79
CA VAL A 141 13.31 -3.11 -0.85
C VAL A 141 14.00 -2.04 0.00
N VAL A 142 13.50 -0.81 -0.02
CA VAL A 142 14.03 0.31 0.79
C VAL A 142 13.18 0.58 2.03
N LEU A 143 11.96 0.04 2.08
CA LEU A 143 11.09 0.09 3.25
C LEU A 143 10.16 -1.13 3.21
N ASP A 144 10.00 -1.81 4.33
CA ASP A 144 9.07 -2.91 4.51
C ASP A 144 8.26 -2.72 5.80
N ILE A 145 6.94 -2.81 5.68
CA ILE A 145 5.99 -2.69 6.78
C ILE A 145 4.78 -3.58 6.51
N GLY A 146 4.03 -3.93 7.55
CA GLY A 146 2.78 -4.65 7.37
C GLY A 146 1.79 -4.40 8.50
N THR A 147 0.56 -4.81 8.27
CA THR A 147 -0.53 -4.80 9.25
C THR A 147 -0.98 -6.23 9.54
N SER A 148 -1.41 -6.49 10.76
CA SER A 148 -2.09 -7.72 11.16
C SER A 148 -3.58 -7.60 10.92
N ASN A 149 -4.18 -8.55 10.21
CA ASN A 149 -5.57 -8.48 9.79
C ASN A 149 -6.26 -9.84 9.93
N PRO A 150 -7.61 -9.86 9.96
CA PRO A 150 -8.36 -11.10 9.79
C PRO A 150 -7.97 -11.79 8.48
N LYS A 151 -8.10 -13.13 8.44
CA LYS A 151 -7.96 -13.90 7.21
C LYS A 151 -8.97 -13.40 6.17
N PRO A 152 -8.57 -13.07 4.93
CA PRO A 152 -9.51 -12.79 3.85
C PRO A 152 -10.44 -14.00 3.62
N ALA A 153 -11.74 -13.75 3.46
CA ALA A 153 -12.70 -14.81 3.13
C ALA A 153 -12.40 -15.46 1.76
N THR A 154 -11.84 -14.67 0.84
CA THR A 154 -11.42 -15.10 -0.50
C THR A 154 -10.14 -14.37 -0.87
N TYR A 155 -9.18 -15.10 -1.43
CA TYR A 155 -8.04 -14.50 -2.11
C TYR A 155 -8.41 -14.30 -3.57
N THR A 156 -8.34 -13.06 -4.06
CA THR A 156 -8.61 -12.77 -5.47
C THR A 156 -7.39 -13.06 -6.35
N TYR A 157 -6.18 -13.18 -5.76
CA TYR A 157 -4.86 -13.38 -6.43
C TYR A 157 -4.70 -12.57 -7.72
N ALA A 158 -5.37 -11.42 -7.78
CA ALA A 158 -5.52 -10.60 -8.96
C ALA A 158 -4.77 -9.31 -8.72
N LEU A 159 -3.65 -9.12 -9.42
CA LEU A 159 -2.92 -7.88 -9.34
C LEU A 159 -3.77 -6.72 -9.87
N GLN A 160 -3.86 -5.67 -9.07
CA GLN A 160 -4.48 -4.40 -9.40
C GLN A 160 -3.42 -3.30 -9.41
N TYR A 161 -3.65 -2.26 -10.19
CA TYR A 161 -2.77 -1.11 -10.26
C TYR A 161 -3.55 0.10 -10.81
N PRO A 162 -3.11 1.34 -10.55
CA PRO A 162 -3.79 2.52 -11.07
C PRO A 162 -3.84 2.51 -12.61
N PRO A 163 -4.91 3.03 -13.24
CA PRO A 163 -4.98 3.13 -14.69
C PRO A 163 -3.75 3.81 -15.29
N GLY A 164 -3.14 3.18 -16.29
CA GLY A 164 -1.95 3.68 -16.98
C GLY A 164 -0.62 3.49 -16.24
N ALA A 165 -0.61 2.96 -15.00
CA ALA A 165 0.62 2.60 -14.31
C ALA A 165 1.40 1.49 -15.04
N ASP A 166 0.70 0.66 -15.81
CA ASP A 166 1.25 -0.42 -16.64
C ASP A 166 1.86 0.07 -17.96
N LYS A 167 1.70 1.35 -18.30
CA LYS A 167 2.23 1.92 -19.56
C LYS A 167 3.55 2.63 -19.30
N VAL A 168 4.43 2.59 -20.32
CA VAL A 168 5.63 3.43 -20.34
C VAL A 168 5.18 4.89 -20.40
N ARG A 169 5.69 5.71 -19.47
CA ARG A 169 5.38 7.13 -19.37
C ARG A 169 6.64 7.94 -19.59
N SER A 170 6.55 8.99 -20.41
CA SER A 170 7.63 9.94 -20.57
C SER A 170 7.88 10.70 -19.28
N PHE A 171 9.14 10.90 -18.92
CA PHE A 171 9.53 11.71 -17.77
C PHE A 171 10.85 12.44 -18.05
N THR A 172 11.04 13.55 -17.36
CA THR A 172 12.33 14.24 -17.28
C THR A 172 12.85 14.06 -15.87
N PRO A 173 14.06 13.52 -15.65
CA PRO A 173 14.64 13.41 -14.32
C PRO A 173 14.65 14.76 -13.60
N VAL A 174 14.20 14.77 -12.35
CA VAL A 174 14.22 15.97 -11.51
C VAL A 174 15.66 16.31 -11.12
N ALA A 175 16.13 17.49 -11.50
CA ALA A 175 17.51 17.93 -11.22
C ALA A 175 17.79 18.12 -9.72
N LYS A 176 16.81 18.55 -8.93
CA LYS A 176 16.92 18.79 -7.48
C LYS A 176 15.96 17.89 -6.72
N LEU A 177 16.28 16.60 -6.68
CA LEU A 177 15.41 15.59 -6.07
C LEU A 177 15.17 15.86 -4.57
N ASP A 178 16.17 16.38 -3.85
CA ASP A 178 16.05 16.75 -2.43
C ASP A 178 14.99 17.83 -2.21
N ALA A 179 14.85 18.81 -3.11
CA ALA A 179 13.81 19.84 -3.01
C ALA A 179 12.40 19.25 -3.17
N VAL A 180 12.24 18.25 -4.04
CA VAL A 180 10.95 17.55 -4.21
C VAL A 180 10.65 16.66 -3.00
N ARG A 181 11.67 16.02 -2.43
CA ARG A 181 11.53 15.28 -1.16
C ARG A 181 11.10 16.21 -0.02
N ASP A 182 11.73 17.37 0.12
CA ASP A 182 11.41 18.36 1.16
C ASP A 182 9.99 18.91 0.97
N GLU A 183 9.57 19.19 -0.27
CA GLU A 183 8.20 19.59 -0.59
C GLU A 183 7.19 18.54 -0.14
N LEU A 184 7.46 17.25 -0.42
CA LEU A 184 6.60 16.15 -0.01
C LEU A 184 6.52 16.03 1.52
N ILE A 185 7.66 16.11 2.22
CA ILE A 185 7.70 16.08 3.70
C ILE A 185 6.94 17.27 4.29
N GLN A 186 7.08 18.47 3.72
CA GLN A 186 6.34 19.65 4.16
C GLN A 186 4.84 19.50 3.93
N ARG A 187 4.43 18.89 2.81
CA ARG A 187 3.03 18.60 2.52
C ARG A 187 2.42 17.64 3.54
N ASP A 188 3.17 16.61 3.95
CA ASP A 188 2.75 15.66 4.97
C ASP A 188 2.68 16.33 6.36
N ALA A 189 3.69 17.12 6.73
CA ALA A 189 3.68 17.90 7.97
C ALA A 189 2.50 18.89 8.03
N ALA A 190 2.13 19.50 6.89
CA ALA A 190 0.96 20.37 6.80
C ALA A 190 -0.36 19.62 7.03
N LEU A 191 -0.49 18.38 6.53
CA LEU A 191 -1.63 17.52 6.84
C LEU A 191 -1.71 17.28 8.34
N GLY A 192 -0.61 16.85 8.96
CA GLY A 192 -0.56 16.59 10.40
C GLY A 192 -0.96 17.79 11.25
N ARG A 193 -0.47 19.00 10.92
CA ARG A 193 -0.88 20.23 11.62
C ARG A 193 -2.37 20.52 11.44
N SER A 194 -2.92 20.31 10.25
CA SER A 194 -4.33 20.59 9.95
C SER A 194 -5.32 19.68 10.70
N THR A 195 -4.87 18.48 11.11
CA THR A 195 -5.71 17.49 11.79
C THR A 195 -5.44 17.35 13.28
N ALA A 196 -4.39 18.00 13.82
CA ALA A 196 -3.92 17.82 15.18
C ALA A 196 -4.88 18.37 16.25
N ALA A 197 -5.52 19.52 16.01
CA ALA A 197 -6.43 20.13 16.98
C ALA A 197 -7.88 19.66 16.80
N SER A 198 -8.31 19.45 15.56
CA SER A 198 -9.65 19.00 15.22
C SER A 198 -9.59 18.19 13.93
N PHE A 199 -9.98 16.92 14.03
CA PHE A 199 -10.05 16.03 12.89
C PHE A 199 -11.45 16.03 12.27
N SER A 200 -11.50 16.08 10.94
CA SER A 200 -12.72 15.79 10.19
C SER A 200 -12.41 14.83 9.04
N ALA A 201 -13.29 13.85 8.80
CA ALA A 201 -13.09 12.93 7.68
C ALA A 201 -13.04 13.67 6.33
N PRO A 202 -13.90 14.67 6.04
CA PRO A 202 -13.82 15.44 4.79
C PRO A 202 -12.46 16.12 4.57
N SER A 203 -11.87 16.76 5.58
CA SER A 203 -10.56 17.40 5.43
C SER A 203 -9.44 16.39 5.18
N PHE A 204 -9.51 15.20 5.78
CA PHE A 204 -8.58 14.11 5.48
C PHE A 204 -8.77 13.58 4.04
N PHE A 205 -10.02 13.44 3.59
CA PHE A 205 -10.34 13.02 2.22
C PHE A 205 -9.80 13.98 1.15
N GLU A 206 -9.64 15.27 1.45
CA GLU A 206 -8.97 16.21 0.54
C GLU A 206 -7.48 15.91 0.34
N ALA A 207 -6.84 15.20 1.27
CA ALA A 207 -5.46 14.74 1.09
C ALA A 207 -5.37 13.42 0.30
N LEU A 208 -6.46 12.65 0.23
CA LEU A 208 -6.49 11.35 -0.45
C LEU A 208 -6.70 11.51 -1.96
N SER A 209 -6.13 10.58 -2.71
CA SER A 209 -6.56 10.27 -4.08
C SER A 209 -7.94 9.59 -4.04
N SER A 210 -8.67 9.59 -5.15
CA SER A 210 -10.01 8.98 -5.23
C SER A 210 -10.00 7.47 -5.03
N ASP A 211 -8.86 6.83 -5.31
CA ASP A 211 -8.58 5.40 -5.24
C ASP A 211 -7.66 5.06 -4.06
N ALA A 212 -7.49 5.97 -3.10
CA ALA A 212 -6.61 5.79 -1.96
C ALA A 212 -6.97 4.53 -1.15
N ARG A 213 -5.95 3.72 -0.85
CA ARG A 213 -6.07 2.53 -0.02
C ARG A 213 -5.79 2.86 1.44
N LEU A 214 -6.75 2.55 2.32
CA LEU A 214 -6.56 2.60 3.77
C LEU A 214 -6.19 1.22 4.30
N GLN A 215 -5.03 1.11 4.94
CA GLN A 215 -4.52 -0.12 5.53
C GLN A 215 -4.31 0.08 7.03
N ARG A 216 -4.92 -0.77 7.85
CA ARG A 216 -4.97 -0.65 9.32
C ARG A 216 -4.89 -2.03 9.93
N ASN A 217 -4.34 -2.16 11.14
CA ASN A 217 -4.51 -3.39 11.91
C ASN A 217 -5.99 -3.70 12.15
N GLU A 218 -6.32 -4.98 12.28
CA GLU A 218 -7.67 -5.52 12.52
C GLU A 218 -8.67 -5.36 11.38
N TYR A 219 -8.32 -4.64 10.30
CA TYR A 219 -9.21 -4.43 9.15
C TYR A 219 -8.53 -4.72 7.82
N LEU A 220 -9.16 -5.55 6.98
CA LEU A 220 -8.73 -5.74 5.59
C LEU A 220 -8.62 -4.36 4.88
N PRO A 221 -7.61 -4.17 4.01
CA PRO A 221 -7.48 -2.91 3.27
C PRO A 221 -8.73 -2.57 2.47
N THR A 222 -8.97 -1.28 2.27
CA THR A 222 -10.13 -0.83 1.52
C THR A 222 -9.84 0.46 0.76
N THR A 223 -10.46 0.60 -0.41
CA THR A 223 -10.52 1.84 -1.20
C THR A 223 -11.91 2.48 -1.15
N HIS A 224 -12.89 1.83 -0.50
CA HIS A 224 -14.26 2.31 -0.44
C HIS A 224 -14.38 3.48 0.54
N ARG A 225 -14.72 4.66 0.04
CA ARG A 225 -14.78 5.90 0.85
C ARG A 225 -15.72 5.79 2.04
N ASP A 226 -16.87 5.14 1.92
CA ASP A 226 -17.81 4.96 3.04
C ASP A 226 -17.23 4.08 4.14
N THR A 227 -16.51 3.01 3.77
CA THR A 227 -15.81 2.15 4.72
C THR A 227 -14.66 2.89 5.40
N ILE A 228 -13.91 3.70 4.66
CA ILE A 228 -12.87 4.58 5.23
C ILE A 228 -13.51 5.56 6.22
N ALA A 229 -14.58 6.25 5.83
CA ALA A 229 -15.28 7.21 6.68
C ALA A 229 -15.80 6.55 7.98
N ALA A 230 -16.33 5.32 7.88
CA ALA A 230 -16.77 4.56 9.04
C ALA A 230 -15.61 4.23 10.00
N ARG A 231 -14.44 3.82 9.48
CA ARG A 231 -13.23 3.54 10.29
C ARG A 231 -12.65 4.79 10.97
N LEU A 232 -12.82 5.95 10.34
CA LEU A 232 -12.34 7.24 10.86
C LEU A 232 -13.35 7.92 11.81
N ARG A 233 -14.57 7.39 11.93
CA ARG A 233 -15.61 7.95 12.80
C ARG A 233 -15.16 8.02 14.25
N GLY A 234 -15.40 9.15 14.92
CA GLY A 234 -15.09 9.33 16.34
C GLY A 234 -13.63 9.72 16.62
N ILE A 235 -12.76 9.83 15.60
CA ILE A 235 -11.48 10.52 15.75
C ILE A 235 -11.78 11.99 15.99
N THR A 236 -11.28 12.53 17.11
CA THR A 236 -11.42 13.95 17.47
C THR A 236 -10.18 14.75 17.11
N ALA A 237 -9.01 14.11 17.17
CA ALA A 237 -7.72 14.68 16.79
C ALA A 237 -6.83 13.61 16.19
N TRP A 238 -6.08 13.98 15.15
CA TRP A 238 -5.06 13.12 14.56
C TRP A 238 -3.80 13.97 14.32
N GLU A 239 -2.84 13.80 15.21
CA GLU A 239 -1.53 14.41 15.11
C GLU A 239 -0.62 13.45 14.33
N SER A 240 0.07 13.92 13.30
CA SER A 240 1.09 13.14 12.60
C SER A 240 2.29 14.02 12.26
N GLN A 241 3.50 13.49 12.49
CA GLN A 241 4.73 14.20 12.22
C GLN A 241 5.65 13.32 11.35
N PRO A 242 6.01 13.75 10.13
CA PRO A 242 6.97 13.02 9.30
C PRO A 242 8.35 13.04 9.96
N ILE A 243 9.02 11.89 9.88
CA ILE A 243 10.44 11.71 10.22
C ILE A 243 11.28 11.80 8.94
N GLY A 244 10.78 11.22 7.84
CA GLY A 244 11.48 11.21 6.56
C GLY A 244 10.61 10.70 5.42
N GLY A 245 11.25 10.53 4.27
CA GLY A 245 10.61 10.06 3.04
C GLY A 245 11.61 10.00 1.89
N ASP A 246 11.19 9.44 0.76
CA ASP A 246 11.94 9.51 -0.48
C ASP A 246 10.98 9.65 -1.67
N VAL A 247 11.52 10.08 -2.81
CA VAL A 247 10.77 10.34 -4.04
C VAL A 247 11.46 9.68 -5.23
N ALA A 248 10.68 9.29 -6.22
CA ALA A 248 11.15 8.75 -7.48
C ALA A 248 11.89 9.80 -8.32
N ALA A 249 12.79 9.37 -9.22
CA ALA A 249 13.54 10.28 -10.08
C ALA A 249 12.66 11.16 -10.99
N SER A 250 11.44 10.70 -11.32
CA SER A 250 10.41 11.46 -12.03
C SER A 250 9.69 12.51 -11.17
N GLY A 251 9.83 12.47 -9.85
CA GLY A 251 9.18 13.39 -8.91
C GLY A 251 7.65 13.24 -8.81
N ASP A 252 7.06 12.20 -9.41
CA ASP A 252 5.61 11.97 -9.45
C ASP A 252 5.11 11.01 -8.36
N LEU A 253 6.01 10.24 -7.74
CA LEU A 253 5.71 9.25 -6.72
C LEU A 253 6.71 9.35 -5.56
N GLY A 254 6.26 9.12 -4.33
CA GLY A 254 7.10 9.08 -3.15
C GLY A 254 6.41 8.43 -1.96
N TYR A 255 7.15 8.27 -0.86
CA TYR A 255 6.57 7.90 0.43
C TYR A 255 7.07 8.82 1.52
N THR A 256 6.28 8.95 2.57
CA THR A 256 6.70 9.52 3.85
C THR A 256 6.45 8.52 4.96
N TYR A 257 7.22 8.62 6.04
CA TYR A 257 7.00 7.86 7.25
C TYR A 257 7.23 8.75 8.47
N GLY A 258 6.56 8.41 9.56
CA GLY A 258 6.60 9.26 10.75
C GLY A 258 5.93 8.63 11.95
N THR A 259 5.59 9.48 12.92
CA THR A 259 4.78 9.11 14.08
C THR A 259 3.38 9.67 13.97
N TYR A 260 2.43 9.04 14.65
CA TYR A 260 1.10 9.59 14.82
C TYR A 260 0.59 9.41 16.25
N THR A 261 -0.37 10.25 16.63
CA THR A 261 -1.26 10.07 17.76
C THR A 261 -2.69 10.36 17.32
N ILE A 262 -3.57 9.38 17.44
CA ILE A 262 -5.02 9.49 17.17
C ILE A 262 -5.74 9.53 18.52
N ARG A 263 -6.67 10.47 18.70
CA ARG A 263 -7.53 10.58 19.88
C ARG A 263 -8.99 10.30 19.50
N ARG A 264 -9.68 9.56 20.37
CA ARG A 264 -11.10 9.19 20.25
C ARG A 264 -11.77 9.37 21.62
N GLY A 265 -12.21 10.59 21.92
CA GLY A 265 -12.61 10.96 23.28
C GLY A 265 -11.42 10.85 24.23
N GLU A 266 -11.55 10.06 25.29
CA GLU A 266 -10.48 9.81 26.27
C GLU A 266 -9.44 8.78 25.81
N ALA A 267 -9.78 7.95 24.80
CA ALA A 267 -8.86 6.96 24.27
C ALA A 267 -7.82 7.61 23.34
N SER A 268 -6.58 7.12 23.38
CA SER A 268 -5.53 7.53 22.46
C SER A 268 -4.73 6.34 21.95
N GLU A 269 -4.43 6.34 20.66
CA GLU A 269 -3.56 5.38 19.99
C GLU A 269 -2.35 6.15 19.45
N LYS A 270 -1.15 5.59 19.60
CA LYS A 270 0.08 6.14 19.03
C LYS A 270 0.86 5.07 18.29
N GLY A 271 1.64 5.48 17.30
CA GLY A 271 2.46 4.55 16.56
C GLY A 271 3.20 5.21 15.41
N HIS A 272 3.54 4.39 14.41
CA HIS A 272 4.21 4.83 13.19
C HIS A 272 3.28 4.74 12.01
N TYR A 273 3.52 5.58 11.00
CA TYR A 273 2.78 5.50 9.75
C TYR A 273 3.73 5.45 8.57
N VAL A 274 3.21 4.93 7.47
CA VAL A 274 3.77 5.09 6.13
C VAL A 274 2.65 5.58 5.21
N ARG A 275 2.93 6.62 4.44
CA ARG A 275 2.03 7.17 3.43
C ARG A 275 2.72 7.14 2.08
N PHE A 276 2.05 6.60 1.08
CA PHE A 276 2.46 6.73 -0.31
C PHE A 276 1.73 7.89 -0.96
N TRP A 277 2.46 8.66 -1.74
CA TRP A 277 1.99 9.88 -2.35
C TRP A 277 2.26 9.85 -3.84
N LYS A 278 1.27 10.30 -4.61
CA LYS A 278 1.39 10.50 -6.05
C LYS A 278 0.93 11.89 -6.43
N ARG A 279 1.62 12.53 -7.37
CA ARG A 279 1.14 13.78 -7.96
C ARG A 279 -0.02 13.50 -8.90
N ASN A 280 -1.10 14.26 -8.74
CA ASN A 280 -2.20 14.24 -9.70
C ASN A 280 -1.88 15.11 -10.93
N GLU A 281 -2.81 15.17 -11.88
CA GLU A 281 -2.70 15.99 -13.11
C GLU A 281 -2.51 17.49 -12.85
N LYS A 282 -2.91 17.98 -11.66
CA LYS A 282 -2.71 19.36 -11.21
C LYS A 282 -1.39 19.56 -10.46
N ASN A 283 -0.49 18.57 -10.52
CA ASN A 283 0.80 18.56 -9.84
C ASN A 283 0.70 18.67 -8.30
N GLN A 284 -0.41 18.18 -7.73
CA GLN A 284 -0.63 18.16 -6.28
C GLN A 284 -0.38 16.77 -5.72
N TRP A 285 0.37 16.69 -4.62
CA TRP A 285 0.53 15.45 -3.85
C TRP A 285 -0.78 15.00 -3.22
N LYS A 286 -1.17 13.76 -3.54
CA LYS A 286 -2.31 13.05 -2.98
C LYS A 286 -1.86 11.70 -2.43
N ILE A 287 -2.42 11.29 -1.30
CA ILE A 287 -2.11 10.00 -0.69
C ILE A 287 -2.80 8.89 -1.49
N THR A 288 -2.05 7.87 -1.90
CA THR A 288 -2.56 6.67 -2.61
C THR A 288 -2.61 5.44 -1.71
N LEU A 289 -1.79 5.40 -0.66
CA LEU A 289 -1.88 4.40 0.40
C LEU A 289 -1.55 5.06 1.74
N ASP A 290 -2.41 4.87 2.73
CA ASP A 290 -2.18 5.32 4.10
C ASP A 290 -2.20 4.11 5.05
N LEU A 291 -1.09 3.87 5.74
CA LEU A 291 -0.88 2.74 6.64
C LEU A 291 -0.46 3.23 8.02
N THR A 292 -1.08 2.67 9.07
CA THR A 292 -0.64 2.87 10.46
C THR A 292 -0.23 1.54 11.12
N ASP A 293 0.84 1.61 11.89
CA ASP A 293 1.39 0.55 12.75
C ASP A 293 1.38 1.05 14.21
N PRO A 294 0.29 0.80 14.97
CA PRO A 294 0.18 1.10 16.39
C PRO A 294 1.34 0.51 17.19
N SER A 295 1.90 1.30 18.10
CA SER A 295 2.84 0.78 19.09
C SER A 295 2.07 -0.10 20.09
N PRO A 296 2.68 -1.20 20.59
CA PRO A 296 2.09 -2.01 21.64
C PRO A 296 1.74 -1.13 22.83
N GLU A 297 0.56 -1.35 23.42
CA GLU A 297 0.23 -0.74 24.69
C GLU A 297 1.25 -1.21 25.74
N VAL A 298 1.92 -0.27 26.40
CA VAL A 298 2.69 -0.58 27.60
C VAL A 298 1.66 -0.93 28.68
N LYS A 299 1.38 -2.23 28.84
CA LYS A 299 0.66 -2.71 30.01
C LYS A 299 1.48 -2.29 31.23
N LYS A 300 0.96 -1.32 31.99
CA LYS A 300 1.49 -0.95 33.30
C LYS A 300 1.20 -2.06 34.30
#